data_AF-A0A9W6T599-F1
#
_entry.id   AF-A0A9W6T599-F1
#
_cell.length_a   1.000
_cell.length_b   1.000
_cell.length_c   1.000
_cell.angle_alpha   90.00
_cell.angle_beta   90.00
_cell.angle_gamma   90.00
#
_symmetry.space_group_name_H-M   'P 1'
#
loop_
_entity.id
_entity.type
_entity.pdbx_description
1 polymer ?
#
loop_
_entity_poly.entity_id
_entity_poly.type
_entity_poly.pdbx_seq_one_letter_code
_entity_poly.pdbx_strand_id
1 'polypeptide(L)'
;MKENDKFNELSTKNSELIKLIDKYKLKLESYFSRNKELSSQLSVSKDDINRLKESNESLKNELRDKDNIIKSLRDSQNSNENSIEILQNDSNSKEKIIASLREQLLKQTTEINTFKNMKPELEDEAYKLKDQVETLEVKNRIIKNERDLLQEKLEKSDSENLKYLEEINLLKNKLEDKTDLEIFKKEVSSLKFQLDNKTTESQAIESANSELKSANIELKSTNSELKSAKIELESTTIELRTEIEALKKCIVEAEAKEDVMNKKSVENDQLALLRSEIADIKSKIYKEDTGVTENIQEEAEIEQDVVEQTQHRSQPHEACEFCRVNGDDSIDNELTSLSYKHLKRTMLSLNSELNNINILIGNLTDNSPNWKKIELMNDKKRVLHEISDVSSHIKQLEYIDSFNASYKNDHFPIDENRSAIVDELLQTAF
;
A
#
# COMPACT_ATOMS: atom_id res chain seq x y z
N MET A 1 -153.75 159.28 -11.95
CA MET A 1 -152.99 158.67 -13.07
C MET A 1 -151.51 158.56 -12.70
N LYS A 2 -150.63 159.55 -12.93
CA LYS A 2 -149.16 159.41 -12.75
C LYS A 2 -148.66 158.64 -11.51
N GLU A 3 -149.29 158.83 -10.35
CA GLU A 3 -148.93 158.10 -9.11
C GLU A 3 -149.31 156.61 -9.15
N ASN A 4 -150.44 156.28 -9.77
CA ASN A 4 -150.90 154.90 -10.00
C ASN A 4 -149.96 154.18 -10.99
N ASP A 5 -149.47 154.88 -12.00
CA ASP A 5 -148.51 154.35 -12.98
C ASP A 5 -147.17 154.02 -12.28
N LYS A 6 -146.69 154.93 -11.41
CA LYS A 6 -145.52 154.72 -10.57
C LYS A 6 -145.71 153.62 -9.51
N PHE A 7 -146.91 153.47 -8.96
CA PHE A 7 -147.26 152.36 -8.06
C PHE A 7 -147.21 151.01 -8.78
N ASN A 8 -147.73 150.93 -10.01
CA ASN A 8 -147.65 149.73 -10.85
C ASN A 8 -146.20 149.39 -11.24
N GLU A 9 -145.37 150.39 -11.54
CA GLU A 9 -143.94 150.22 -11.79
C GLU A 9 -143.20 149.66 -10.55
N LEU A 10 -143.45 150.23 -9.37
CA LEU A 10 -142.88 149.75 -8.10
C LEU A 10 -143.38 148.35 -7.73
N SER A 11 -144.65 148.05 -7.95
CA SER A 11 -145.23 146.71 -7.76
C SER A 11 -144.58 145.68 -8.69
N THR A 12 -144.34 146.04 -9.95
CA THR A 12 -143.64 145.20 -10.94
C THR A 12 -142.20 144.93 -10.49
N LYS A 13 -141.44 145.97 -10.12
CA LYS A 13 -140.07 145.85 -9.60
C LYS A 13 -140.00 145.05 -8.31
N ASN A 14 -140.99 145.15 -7.42
CA ASN A 14 -141.09 144.33 -6.23
C ASN A 14 -141.36 142.84 -6.58
N SER A 15 -142.22 142.56 -7.57
CA SER A 15 -142.43 141.20 -8.09
C SER A 15 -141.15 140.61 -8.71
N GLU A 16 -140.37 141.41 -9.44
CA GLU A 16 -139.07 141.01 -9.99
C GLU A 16 -138.04 140.75 -8.88
N LEU A 17 -137.99 141.59 -7.85
CA LEU A 17 -137.12 141.41 -6.68
C LEU A 17 -137.48 140.14 -5.90
N ILE A 18 -138.77 139.86 -5.69
CA ILE A 18 -139.24 138.62 -5.04
C ILE A 18 -138.81 137.39 -5.87
N LYS A 19 -139.05 137.39 -7.18
CA LYS A 19 -138.59 136.32 -8.09
C LYS A 19 -137.07 136.12 -8.04
N LEU A 20 -136.31 137.20 -7.88
CA LEU A 20 -134.85 137.16 -7.74
C LEU A 20 -134.42 136.58 -6.38
N ILE A 21 -135.09 136.97 -5.30
CA ILE A 21 -134.89 136.42 -3.94
C ILE A 21 -135.19 134.92 -3.93
N ASP A 22 -136.32 134.48 -4.46
CA ASP A 22 -136.69 133.07 -4.55
C ASP A 22 -135.69 132.27 -5.39
N LYS A 23 -135.23 132.83 -6.52
CA LYS A 23 -134.17 132.23 -7.35
C LYS A 23 -132.85 132.07 -6.59
N TYR A 24 -132.45 133.06 -5.79
CA TYR A 24 -131.25 132.96 -4.96
C TYR A 24 -131.43 132.01 -3.77
N LYS A 25 -132.62 131.97 -3.16
CA LYS A 25 -132.97 131.04 -2.08
C LYS A 25 -132.91 129.59 -2.55
N LEU A 26 -133.54 129.25 -3.67
CA LEU A 26 -133.45 127.93 -4.29
C LEU A 26 -132.00 127.55 -4.64
N LYS A 27 -131.19 128.51 -5.11
CA LYS A 27 -129.76 128.30 -5.36
C LYS A 27 -128.98 128.03 -4.07
N LEU A 28 -129.31 128.73 -2.98
CA LEU A 28 -128.69 128.54 -1.67
C LEU A 28 -129.07 127.19 -1.04
N GLU A 29 -130.35 126.78 -1.15
CA GLU A 29 -130.85 125.47 -0.72
C GLU A 29 -130.22 124.33 -1.54
N SER A 30 -130.01 124.53 -2.84
CA SER A 30 -129.23 123.63 -3.70
C SER A 30 -127.77 123.52 -3.24
N TYR A 31 -127.11 124.64 -2.94
CA TYR A 31 -125.73 124.63 -2.41
C TYR A 31 -125.63 123.97 -1.02
N PHE A 32 -126.57 124.21 -0.10
CA PHE A 32 -126.60 123.51 1.19
C PHE A 32 -126.81 121.99 1.01
N SER A 33 -127.71 121.60 0.12
CA SER A 33 -127.95 120.19 -0.21
C SER A 33 -126.69 119.52 -0.76
N ARG A 34 -126.01 120.17 -1.72
CA ARG A 34 -124.75 119.67 -2.28
C ARG A 34 -123.61 119.65 -1.28
N ASN A 35 -123.52 120.63 -0.38
CA ASN A 35 -122.49 120.65 0.67
C ASN A 35 -122.71 119.54 1.71
N LYS A 36 -123.97 119.24 2.05
CA LYS A 36 -124.33 118.09 2.89
C LYS A 36 -123.96 116.76 2.22
N GLU A 37 -124.27 116.61 0.93
CA GLU A 37 -123.88 115.44 0.12
C GLU A 37 -122.36 115.25 0.06
N LEU A 38 -121.61 116.31 -0.23
CA LEU A 38 -120.14 116.31 -0.23
C LEU A 38 -119.56 115.97 1.15
N SER A 39 -120.18 116.45 2.24
CA SER A 39 -119.77 116.11 3.62
C SER A 39 -119.97 114.63 3.93
N SER A 40 -121.08 114.03 3.46
CA SER A 40 -121.31 112.58 3.56
C SER A 40 -120.30 111.78 2.73
N GLN A 41 -120.02 112.20 1.49
CA GLN A 41 -119.02 111.58 0.61
C GLN A 41 -117.60 111.64 1.21
N LEU A 42 -117.25 112.76 1.84
CA LEU A 42 -115.97 112.95 2.54
C LEU A 42 -115.85 112.01 3.75
N SER A 43 -116.95 111.76 4.48
CA SER A 43 -116.97 110.79 5.58
C SER A 43 -116.71 109.37 5.08
N VAL A 44 -117.44 108.92 4.05
CA VAL A 44 -117.26 107.57 3.47
C VAL A 44 -115.83 107.40 2.96
N SER A 45 -115.29 108.38 2.23
CA SER A 45 -113.92 108.34 1.73
C SER A 45 -112.88 108.28 2.86
N LYS A 46 -113.15 108.92 4.01
CA LYS A 46 -112.29 108.86 5.19
C LYS A 46 -112.32 107.48 5.86
N ASP A 47 -113.48 106.85 5.92
CA ASP A 47 -113.65 105.50 6.47
C ASP A 47 -112.97 104.44 5.58
N ASP A 48 -113.08 104.58 4.25
CA ASP A 48 -112.38 103.72 3.29
C ASP A 48 -110.86 103.93 3.33
N ILE A 49 -110.37 105.16 3.51
CA ILE A 49 -108.94 105.44 3.76
C ILE A 49 -108.44 104.74 5.03
N ASN A 50 -109.26 104.61 6.07
CA ASN A 50 -108.87 103.91 7.30
C ASN A 50 -108.83 102.39 7.08
N ARG A 51 -109.85 101.80 6.44
CA ARG A 51 -109.86 100.39 6.04
C ARG A 51 -108.65 100.01 5.17
N LEU A 52 -108.26 100.88 4.24
CA LEU A 52 -107.07 100.67 3.40
C LEU A 52 -105.76 100.74 4.21
N LYS A 53 -105.67 101.56 5.26
CA LYS A 53 -104.51 101.56 6.18
C LYS A 53 -104.43 100.28 7.00
N GLU A 54 -105.56 99.84 7.55
CA GLU A 54 -105.66 98.59 8.31
C GLU A 54 -105.26 97.38 7.45
N SER A 55 -105.78 97.32 6.22
CA SER A 55 -105.40 96.29 5.24
C SER A 55 -103.91 96.36 4.86
N ASN A 56 -103.35 97.55 4.62
CA ASN A 56 -101.93 97.69 4.31
C ASN A 56 -101.00 97.26 5.46
N GLU A 57 -101.35 97.57 6.72
CA GLU A 57 -100.54 97.15 7.86
C GLU A 57 -100.70 95.63 8.11
N SER A 58 -101.86 95.03 7.82
CA SER A 58 -102.03 93.57 7.80
C SER A 58 -101.11 92.91 6.76
N LEU A 59 -101.14 93.40 5.51
CA LEU A 59 -100.31 92.88 4.41
C LEU A 59 -98.80 93.03 4.68
N LYS A 60 -98.40 94.10 5.36
CA LYS A 60 -97.03 94.37 5.78
C LYS A 60 -96.55 93.43 6.90
N ASN A 61 -97.43 93.04 7.83
CA ASN A 61 -97.13 92.01 8.82
C ASN A 61 -97.03 90.63 8.15
N GLU A 62 -97.96 90.27 7.27
CA GLU A 62 -97.86 89.04 6.46
C GLU A 62 -96.58 88.97 5.64
N LEU A 63 -96.13 90.09 5.04
CA LEU A 63 -94.88 90.15 4.29
C LEU A 63 -93.68 89.88 5.19
N ARG A 64 -93.65 90.48 6.38
CA ARG A 64 -92.59 90.26 7.38
C ARG A 64 -92.54 88.80 7.85
N ASP A 65 -93.68 88.15 8.02
CA ASP A 65 -93.73 86.74 8.39
C ASP A 65 -93.27 85.83 7.23
N LYS A 66 -93.61 86.18 5.98
CA LYS A 66 -93.08 85.52 4.78
C LYS A 66 -91.56 85.70 4.66
N ASP A 67 -91.01 86.88 4.97
CA ASP A 67 -89.55 87.12 5.01
C ASP A 67 -88.87 86.28 6.10
N ASN A 68 -89.47 86.16 7.29
CA ASN A 68 -88.97 85.29 8.37
C ASN A 68 -88.94 83.82 7.93
N ILE A 69 -89.99 83.34 7.25
CA ILE A 69 -90.06 81.99 6.69
C ILE A 69 -89.01 81.78 5.60
N ILE A 70 -88.86 82.73 4.66
CA ILE A 70 -87.84 82.69 3.59
C ILE A 70 -86.42 82.62 4.18
N LYS A 71 -86.16 83.37 5.27
CA LYS A 71 -84.88 83.28 5.97
C LYS A 71 -84.64 81.89 6.57
N SER A 72 -85.62 81.36 7.31
CA SER A 72 -85.53 80.01 7.91
C SER A 72 -85.32 78.91 6.86
N LEU A 73 -86.02 79.00 5.71
CA LEU A 73 -85.83 78.09 4.58
C LEU A 73 -84.43 78.20 3.97
N ARG A 74 -83.86 79.40 3.85
CA ARG A 74 -82.48 79.61 3.38
C ARG A 74 -81.45 79.04 4.36
N ASP A 75 -81.63 79.29 5.65
CA ASP A 75 -80.75 78.75 6.69
C ASP A 75 -80.78 77.20 6.69
N SER A 76 -81.96 76.60 6.47
CA SER A 76 -82.12 75.15 6.28
C SER A 76 -81.51 74.65 4.97
N GLN A 77 -81.66 75.37 3.85
CA GLN A 77 -81.03 75.04 2.56
C GLN A 77 -79.51 74.97 2.70
N ASN A 78 -78.88 76.01 3.29
CA ASN A 78 -77.44 76.04 3.52
C ASN A 78 -76.96 74.84 4.34
N SER A 79 -77.73 74.45 5.37
CA SER A 79 -77.43 73.25 6.19
C SER A 79 -77.50 71.95 5.39
N ASN A 80 -78.44 71.85 4.44
CA ASN A 80 -78.56 70.69 3.55
C ASN A 80 -77.45 70.66 2.51
N GLU A 81 -77.05 71.81 1.96
CA GLU A 81 -75.92 71.92 1.01
C GLU A 81 -74.59 71.48 1.65
N ASN A 82 -74.30 71.95 2.86
CA ASN A 82 -73.15 71.48 3.65
C ASN A 82 -73.19 69.95 3.90
N SER A 83 -74.39 69.41 4.17
CA SER A 83 -74.58 67.97 4.39
C SER A 83 -74.34 67.15 3.11
N ILE A 84 -74.74 67.69 1.95
CA ILE A 84 -74.48 67.09 0.63
C ILE A 84 -72.98 67.11 0.31
N GLU A 85 -72.27 68.20 0.59
CA GLU A 85 -70.81 68.27 0.40
C GLU A 85 -70.06 67.23 1.26
N ILE A 86 -70.47 67.05 2.52
CA ILE A 86 -69.89 66.01 3.40
C ILE A 86 -70.13 64.60 2.81
N LEU A 87 -71.34 64.31 2.35
CA LEU A 87 -71.68 63.02 1.73
C LEU A 87 -70.95 62.78 0.40
N GLN A 88 -70.74 63.82 -0.41
CA GLN A 88 -69.94 63.74 -1.64
C GLN A 88 -68.48 63.42 -1.32
N ASN A 89 -67.89 64.10 -0.33
CA ASN A 89 -66.51 63.84 0.10
C ASN A 89 -66.32 62.43 0.68
N ASP A 90 -67.27 61.94 1.47
CA ASP A 90 -67.32 60.55 1.95
C ASP A 90 -67.42 59.54 0.80
N SER A 91 -68.33 59.76 -0.17
CA SER A 91 -68.46 58.93 -1.37
C SER A 91 -67.16 58.89 -2.19
N ASN A 92 -66.56 60.05 -2.44
CA ASN A 92 -65.27 60.18 -3.14
C ASN A 92 -64.12 59.47 -2.41
N SER A 93 -64.17 59.35 -1.07
CA SER A 93 -63.21 58.56 -0.29
C SER A 93 -63.44 57.06 -0.46
N LYS A 94 -64.69 56.62 -0.46
CA LYS A 94 -65.10 55.21 -0.63
C LYS A 94 -64.80 54.70 -2.03
N GLU A 95 -64.98 55.52 -3.07
CA GLU A 95 -64.60 55.16 -4.43
C GLU A 95 -63.09 54.89 -4.57
N LYS A 96 -62.23 55.68 -3.91
CA LYS A 96 -60.77 55.44 -3.89
C LYS A 96 -60.41 54.13 -3.18
N ILE A 97 -61.11 53.80 -2.09
CA ILE A 97 -60.95 52.51 -1.39
C ILE A 97 -61.39 51.35 -2.30
N ILE A 98 -62.54 51.48 -2.98
CA ILE A 98 -63.05 50.48 -3.93
C ILE A 98 -62.09 50.28 -5.11
N ALA A 99 -61.47 51.36 -5.63
CA ALA A 99 -60.45 51.26 -6.66
C ALA A 99 -59.21 50.47 -6.19
N SER A 100 -58.69 50.77 -5.01
CA SER A 100 -57.55 50.03 -4.42
C SER A 100 -57.87 48.55 -4.18
N LEU A 101 -59.08 48.24 -3.68
CA LEU A 101 -59.51 46.85 -3.48
C LEU A 101 -59.66 46.09 -4.82
N ARG A 102 -60.11 46.75 -5.89
CA ARG A 102 -60.16 46.15 -7.24
C ARG A 102 -58.76 45.84 -7.78
N GLU A 103 -57.79 46.71 -7.56
CA GLU A 103 -56.39 46.49 -7.96
C GLU A 103 -55.76 45.31 -7.19
N GLN A 104 -55.96 45.25 -5.88
CA GLN A 104 -55.51 44.13 -5.05
C GLN A 104 -56.13 42.79 -5.48
N LEU A 105 -57.44 42.76 -5.74
CA LEU A 105 -58.15 41.58 -6.20
C LEU A 105 -57.71 41.14 -7.60
N LEU A 106 -57.41 42.09 -8.50
CA LEU A 106 -56.83 41.80 -9.81
C LEU A 106 -55.45 41.14 -9.68
N LYS A 107 -54.57 41.67 -8.81
CA LYS A 107 -53.25 41.09 -8.52
C LYS A 107 -53.38 39.66 -7.99
N GLN A 108 -54.21 39.42 -6.97
CA GLN A 108 -54.49 38.08 -6.45
C GLN A 108 -55.06 37.14 -7.53
N THR A 109 -55.91 37.64 -8.42
CA THR A 109 -56.43 36.86 -9.55
C THR A 109 -55.31 36.45 -10.53
N THR A 110 -54.33 37.33 -10.80
CA THR A 110 -53.16 36.96 -11.62
C THR A 110 -52.27 35.94 -10.92
N GLU A 111 -52.03 36.08 -9.62
CA GLU A 111 -51.25 35.11 -8.82
C GLU A 111 -51.91 33.72 -8.83
N ILE A 112 -53.23 33.65 -8.56
CA ILE A 112 -54.02 32.41 -8.63
C ILE A 112 -53.93 31.75 -10.02
N ASN A 113 -53.99 32.54 -11.11
CA ASN A 113 -53.83 32.02 -12.46
C ASN A 113 -52.41 31.50 -12.73
N THR A 114 -51.36 32.13 -12.19
CA THR A 114 -49.99 31.58 -12.30
C THR A 114 -49.85 30.23 -11.58
N PHE A 115 -50.33 30.10 -10.33
CA PHE A 115 -50.32 28.82 -9.62
C PHE A 115 -51.16 27.73 -10.32
N LYS A 116 -52.30 28.12 -10.92
CA LYS A 116 -53.15 27.21 -11.70
C LYS A 116 -52.45 26.70 -12.97
N ASN A 117 -51.58 27.51 -13.58
CA ASN A 117 -50.80 27.12 -14.76
C ASN A 117 -49.57 26.27 -14.40
N MET A 118 -48.94 26.51 -13.25
CA MET A 118 -47.82 25.68 -12.75
C MET A 118 -48.28 24.28 -12.30
N LYS A 119 -49.53 24.13 -11.85
CA LYS A 119 -50.07 22.84 -11.39
C LYS A 119 -49.89 21.69 -12.42
N PRO A 120 -50.33 21.78 -13.69
CA PRO A 120 -50.14 20.70 -14.66
C PRO A 120 -48.67 20.39 -14.97
N GLU A 121 -47.77 21.37 -14.88
CA GLU A 121 -46.32 21.15 -15.07
C GLU A 121 -45.75 20.26 -13.95
N LEU A 122 -46.13 20.53 -12.70
CA LEU A 122 -45.78 19.71 -11.53
C LEU A 122 -46.44 18.31 -11.56
N GLU A 123 -47.64 18.19 -12.11
CA GLU A 123 -48.31 16.89 -12.29
C GLU A 123 -47.59 16.04 -13.36
N ASP A 124 -47.20 16.64 -14.50
CA ASP A 124 -46.40 15.98 -15.55
C ASP A 124 -44.99 15.58 -15.06
N GLU A 125 -44.31 16.43 -14.28
CA GLU A 125 -43.04 16.07 -13.63
C GLU A 125 -43.20 14.92 -12.63
N ALA A 126 -44.28 14.90 -11.84
CA ALA A 126 -44.58 13.81 -10.91
C ALA A 126 -44.84 12.47 -11.65
N TYR A 127 -45.50 12.49 -12.82
CA TYR A 127 -45.63 11.30 -13.66
C TYR A 127 -44.27 10.81 -14.19
N LYS A 128 -43.44 11.71 -14.71
CA LYS A 128 -42.08 11.38 -15.19
C LYS A 128 -41.19 10.79 -14.10
N LEU A 129 -41.25 11.32 -12.88
CA LEU A 129 -40.53 10.79 -11.73
C LEU A 129 -41.05 9.40 -11.32
N LYS A 130 -42.37 9.16 -11.40
CA LYS A 130 -42.96 7.85 -11.13
C LYS A 130 -42.47 6.79 -12.12
N ASP A 131 -42.46 7.09 -13.42
CA ASP A 131 -41.98 6.16 -14.46
C ASP A 131 -40.48 5.84 -14.29
N GLN A 132 -39.69 6.82 -13.85
CA GLN A 132 -38.28 6.61 -13.49
C GLN A 132 -38.12 5.69 -12.26
N VAL A 133 -38.95 5.86 -11.22
CA VAL A 133 -38.94 4.99 -10.03
C VAL A 133 -39.33 3.56 -10.40
N GLU A 134 -40.37 3.36 -11.20
CA GLU A 134 -40.78 2.02 -11.66
C GLU A 134 -39.68 1.36 -12.51
N THR A 135 -39.01 2.13 -13.37
CA THR A 135 -37.82 1.69 -14.13
C THR A 135 -36.66 1.28 -13.21
N LEU A 136 -36.43 2.01 -12.11
CA LEU A 136 -35.39 1.70 -11.13
C LEU A 136 -35.75 0.48 -10.28
N GLU A 137 -37.02 0.27 -9.93
CA GLU A 137 -37.48 -0.96 -9.28
C GLU A 137 -37.22 -2.19 -10.14
N VAL A 138 -37.53 -2.14 -11.45
CA VAL A 138 -37.26 -3.25 -12.37
C VAL A 138 -35.76 -3.56 -12.43
N LYS A 139 -34.90 -2.54 -12.52
CA LYS A 139 -33.44 -2.70 -12.48
C LYS A 139 -32.96 -3.33 -11.17
N ASN A 140 -33.48 -2.87 -10.02
CA ASN A 140 -33.13 -3.45 -8.71
C ASN A 140 -33.57 -4.91 -8.58
N ARG A 141 -34.71 -5.30 -9.16
CA ARG A 141 -35.14 -6.72 -9.22
C ARG A 141 -34.19 -7.57 -10.07
N ILE A 142 -33.70 -7.06 -11.20
CA ILE A 142 -32.71 -7.74 -12.05
C ILE A 142 -31.39 -7.92 -11.29
N ILE A 143 -30.82 -6.84 -10.74
CA ILE A 143 -29.55 -6.86 -9.98
C ILE A 143 -29.64 -7.81 -8.78
N LYS A 144 -30.78 -7.87 -8.10
CA LYS A 144 -31.00 -8.83 -7.01
C LYS A 144 -30.94 -10.28 -7.51
N ASN A 145 -31.61 -10.60 -8.62
CA ASN A 145 -31.59 -11.94 -9.19
C ASN A 145 -30.18 -12.34 -9.68
N GLU A 146 -29.42 -11.41 -10.26
CA GLU A 146 -28.03 -11.62 -10.67
C GLU A 146 -27.11 -11.90 -9.46
N ARG A 147 -27.27 -11.12 -8.38
CA ARG A 147 -26.59 -11.35 -7.09
C ARG A 147 -26.91 -12.74 -6.54
N ASP A 148 -28.18 -13.13 -6.55
CA ASP A 148 -28.64 -14.41 -5.97
C ASP A 148 -28.07 -15.61 -6.78
N LEU A 149 -27.97 -15.48 -8.11
CA LEU A 149 -27.30 -16.44 -8.98
C LEU A 149 -25.76 -16.48 -8.83
N LEU A 150 -25.13 -15.35 -8.49
CA LEU A 150 -23.69 -15.30 -8.18
C LEU A 150 -23.38 -15.93 -6.81
N GLN A 151 -24.27 -15.75 -5.84
CA GLN A 151 -24.19 -16.39 -4.52
C GLN A 151 -24.25 -17.92 -4.65
N GLU A 152 -25.20 -18.46 -5.40
CA GLU A 152 -25.32 -19.91 -5.68
C GLU A 152 -24.03 -20.48 -6.32
N LYS A 153 -23.44 -19.73 -7.27
CA LYS A 153 -22.17 -20.13 -7.92
C LYS A 153 -20.99 -20.12 -6.96
N LEU A 154 -20.93 -19.15 -6.05
CA LEU A 154 -19.89 -19.07 -5.03
C LEU A 154 -19.99 -20.25 -4.05
N GLU A 155 -21.19 -20.50 -3.51
CA GLU A 155 -21.44 -21.63 -2.59
C GLU A 155 -21.13 -23.00 -3.24
N LYS A 156 -21.41 -23.16 -4.53
CA LYS A 156 -20.99 -24.34 -5.30
C LYS A 156 -19.46 -24.43 -5.46
N SER A 157 -18.79 -23.31 -5.75
CA SER A 157 -17.33 -23.27 -5.85
C SER A 157 -16.67 -23.58 -4.52
N ASP A 158 -17.21 -23.10 -3.40
CA ASP A 158 -16.70 -23.38 -2.06
C ASP A 158 -16.93 -24.85 -1.66
N SER A 159 -18.04 -25.46 -2.08
CA SER A 159 -18.26 -26.91 -1.94
C SER A 159 -17.28 -27.76 -2.77
N GLU A 160 -16.86 -27.28 -3.95
CA GLU A 160 -15.83 -27.94 -4.76
C GLU A 160 -14.42 -27.73 -4.16
N ASN A 161 -14.10 -26.53 -3.68
CA ASN A 161 -12.88 -26.21 -2.94
C ASN A 161 -12.73 -27.06 -1.67
N LEU A 162 -13.82 -27.30 -0.92
CA LEU A 162 -13.79 -28.17 0.26
C LEU A 162 -13.37 -29.61 -0.08
N LYS A 163 -13.86 -30.16 -1.20
CA LYS A 163 -13.49 -31.51 -1.66
C LYS A 163 -12.02 -31.60 -2.05
N TYR A 164 -11.50 -30.58 -2.75
CA TYR A 164 -10.06 -30.52 -3.04
C TYR A 164 -9.22 -30.40 -1.75
N LEU A 165 -9.70 -29.69 -0.73
CA LEU A 165 -9.03 -29.60 0.57
C LEU A 165 -9.06 -30.94 1.33
N GLU A 166 -10.19 -31.67 1.29
CA GLU A 166 -10.29 -33.03 1.83
C GLU A 166 -9.36 -34.01 1.10
N GLU A 167 -9.29 -33.94 -0.23
CA GLU A 167 -8.39 -34.77 -1.05
C GLU A 167 -6.92 -34.44 -0.78
N ILE A 168 -6.55 -33.16 -0.68
CA ILE A 168 -5.20 -32.70 -0.29
C ILE A 168 -4.84 -33.22 1.11
N ASN A 169 -5.75 -33.16 2.08
CA ASN A 169 -5.51 -33.71 3.42
C ASN A 169 -5.36 -35.23 3.40
N LEU A 170 -6.15 -35.95 2.59
CA LEU A 170 -6.05 -37.40 2.46
C LEU A 170 -4.76 -37.83 1.73
N LEU A 171 -4.29 -37.06 0.76
CA LEU A 171 -2.98 -37.24 0.12
C LEU A 171 -1.83 -36.88 1.06
N LYS A 172 -1.96 -35.82 1.88
CA LYS A 172 -0.99 -35.44 2.91
C LYS A 172 -0.83 -36.56 3.94
N ASN A 173 -1.93 -37.11 4.46
CA ASN A 173 -1.88 -38.20 5.42
C ASN A 173 -1.18 -39.44 4.80
N LYS A 174 -1.51 -39.82 3.56
CA LYS A 174 -0.79 -40.89 2.82
C LYS A 174 0.70 -40.61 2.56
N LEU A 175 1.10 -39.35 2.58
CA LEU A 175 2.50 -38.89 2.46
C LEU A 175 3.18 -38.76 3.83
N GLU A 176 2.41 -38.80 4.91
CA GLU A 176 2.81 -38.78 6.32
C GLU A 176 2.90 -40.21 6.88
N ASP A 177 2.14 -41.15 6.32
CA ASP A 177 2.32 -42.62 6.35
C ASP A 177 3.63 -43.09 5.66
N LYS A 178 4.67 -42.25 5.67
CA LYS A 178 6.02 -42.51 5.14
C LYS A 178 6.83 -43.52 5.97
N THR A 179 6.17 -44.42 6.72
CA THR A 179 6.81 -45.53 7.42
C THR A 179 7.72 -46.30 6.49
N ASP A 180 7.27 -46.53 5.25
CA ASP A 180 7.99 -47.28 4.23
C ASP A 180 9.24 -46.52 3.74
N LEU A 181 9.19 -45.18 3.70
CA LEU A 181 10.33 -44.35 3.34
C LEU A 181 11.33 -44.22 4.50
N GLU A 182 10.85 -44.21 5.75
CA GLU A 182 11.68 -44.31 6.95
C GLU A 182 12.36 -45.69 7.06
N ILE A 183 11.68 -46.76 6.63
CA ILE A 183 12.22 -48.12 6.49
C ILE A 183 13.25 -48.17 5.36
N PHE A 184 12.93 -47.72 4.14
CA PHE A 184 13.89 -47.65 3.03
C PHE A 184 15.13 -46.82 3.38
N LYS A 185 14.98 -45.72 4.13
CA LYS A 185 16.12 -44.92 4.61
C LYS A 185 17.01 -45.68 5.59
N LYS A 186 16.43 -46.55 6.44
CA LYS A 186 17.18 -47.46 7.33
C LYS A 186 17.84 -48.60 6.55
N GLU A 187 17.16 -49.17 5.56
CA GLU A 187 17.74 -50.19 4.67
C GLU A 187 18.90 -49.63 3.83
N VAL A 188 18.74 -48.46 3.21
CA VAL A 188 19.82 -47.77 2.48
C VAL A 188 20.98 -47.43 3.41
N SER A 189 20.73 -47.08 4.67
CA SER A 189 21.80 -46.87 5.67
C SER A 189 22.54 -48.16 6.01
N SER A 190 21.81 -49.29 6.14
CA SER A 190 22.38 -50.62 6.37
C SER A 190 23.19 -51.12 5.15
N LEU A 191 22.65 -50.95 3.94
CA LEU A 191 23.32 -51.29 2.69
C LEU A 191 24.57 -50.43 2.47
N LYS A 192 24.54 -49.15 2.85
CA LYS A 192 25.73 -48.28 2.82
C LYS A 192 26.81 -48.79 3.78
N PHE A 193 26.46 -49.13 5.03
CA PHE A 193 27.40 -49.72 5.98
C PHE A 193 27.97 -51.07 5.48
N GLN A 194 27.18 -51.88 4.79
CA GLN A 194 27.67 -53.10 4.13
C GLN A 194 28.61 -52.79 2.95
N LEU A 195 28.33 -51.75 2.15
CA LEU A 195 29.19 -51.31 1.05
C LEU A 195 30.52 -50.73 1.55
N ASP A 196 30.50 -49.97 2.64
CA ASP A 196 31.70 -49.44 3.29
C ASP A 196 32.59 -50.60 3.79
N ASN A 197 32.01 -51.64 4.39
CA ASN A 197 32.73 -52.87 4.77
C ASN A 197 33.23 -53.69 3.56
N LYS A 198 32.48 -53.74 2.44
CA LYS A 198 32.98 -54.35 1.19
C LYS A 198 34.08 -53.53 0.52
N THR A 199 34.13 -52.22 0.77
CA THR A 199 35.21 -51.35 0.31
C THR A 199 36.50 -51.61 1.11
N THR A 200 36.42 -51.81 2.43
CA THR A 200 37.59 -52.18 3.24
C THR A 200 38.07 -53.61 2.97
N GLU A 201 37.17 -54.57 2.72
CA GLU A 201 37.54 -55.89 2.18
C GLU A 201 38.28 -55.78 0.83
N SER A 202 37.79 -54.94 -0.09
CA SER A 202 38.44 -54.73 -1.39
C SER A 202 39.84 -54.10 -1.25
N GLN A 203 40.03 -53.17 -0.31
CA GLN A 203 41.34 -52.59 -0.01
C GLN A 203 42.31 -53.62 0.59
N ALA A 204 41.83 -54.51 1.46
CA ALA A 204 42.63 -55.63 1.97
C ALA A 204 43.04 -56.61 0.85
N ILE A 205 42.14 -56.86 -0.12
CA ILE A 205 42.44 -57.68 -1.31
C ILE A 205 43.47 -56.98 -2.22
N GLU A 206 43.38 -55.66 -2.42
CA GLU A 206 44.42 -54.92 -3.16
C GLU A 206 45.78 -54.96 -2.44
N SER A 207 45.81 -54.86 -1.11
CA SER A 207 47.03 -55.03 -0.31
C SER A 207 47.66 -56.41 -0.55
N ALA A 208 46.91 -57.49 -0.36
CA ALA A 208 47.39 -58.86 -0.58
C ALA A 208 47.81 -59.12 -2.05
N ASN A 209 47.15 -58.49 -3.02
CA ASN A 209 47.51 -58.57 -4.43
C ASN A 209 48.78 -57.74 -4.76
N SER A 210 49.09 -56.71 -3.97
CA SER A 210 50.38 -56.01 -4.04
C SER A 210 51.52 -56.84 -3.45
N GLU A 211 51.29 -57.53 -2.32
CA GLU A 211 52.23 -58.46 -1.69
C GLU A 211 52.54 -59.66 -2.61
N LEU A 212 51.52 -60.22 -3.26
CA LEU A 212 51.68 -61.26 -4.30
C LEU A 212 52.46 -60.76 -5.52
N LYS A 213 52.37 -59.47 -5.88
CA LYS A 213 53.22 -58.90 -6.94
C LYS A 213 54.68 -58.79 -6.51
N SER A 214 54.98 -58.37 -5.29
CA SER A 214 56.36 -58.39 -4.77
C SER A 214 56.93 -59.81 -4.68
N ALA A 215 56.19 -60.77 -4.14
CA ALA A 215 56.63 -62.17 -4.08
C ALA A 215 56.86 -62.79 -5.48
N ASN A 216 56.08 -62.38 -6.50
CA ASN A 216 56.28 -62.80 -7.89
C ASN A 216 57.48 -62.08 -8.58
N ILE A 217 57.88 -60.91 -8.09
CA ILE A 217 59.14 -60.26 -8.52
C ILE A 217 60.34 -60.98 -7.88
N GLU A 218 60.24 -61.34 -6.60
CA GLU A 218 61.26 -62.09 -5.86
C GLU A 218 61.46 -63.52 -6.41
N LEU A 219 60.36 -64.21 -6.76
CA LEU A 219 60.38 -65.48 -7.51
C LEU A 219 60.97 -65.35 -8.92
N LYS A 220 60.95 -64.16 -9.53
CA LYS A 220 61.64 -63.92 -10.81
C LYS A 220 63.13 -63.70 -10.60
N SER A 221 63.53 -62.98 -9.54
CA SER A 221 64.95 -62.80 -9.18
C SER A 221 65.63 -64.14 -8.92
N THR A 222 65.07 -64.93 -8.01
CA THR A 222 65.59 -66.28 -7.67
C THR A 222 65.60 -67.23 -8.87
N ASN A 223 64.65 -67.12 -9.81
CA ASN A 223 64.67 -67.89 -11.05
C ASN A 223 65.74 -67.39 -12.06
N SER A 224 66.12 -66.11 -12.06
CA SER A 224 67.30 -65.63 -12.81
C SER A 224 68.62 -66.01 -12.14
N GLU A 225 68.69 -66.01 -10.81
CA GLU A 225 69.84 -66.50 -10.05
C GLU A 225 70.06 -68.00 -10.30
N LEU A 226 69.00 -68.81 -10.25
CA LEU A 226 69.06 -70.25 -10.51
C LEU A 226 69.39 -70.57 -11.98
N LYS A 227 69.05 -69.69 -12.94
CA LYS A 227 69.57 -69.77 -14.31
C LYS A 227 71.05 -69.44 -14.41
N SER A 228 71.53 -68.46 -13.65
CA SER A 228 72.95 -68.09 -13.62
C SER A 228 73.79 -69.23 -13.03
N ALA A 229 73.38 -69.77 -11.87
CA ALA A 229 73.98 -70.95 -11.25
C ALA A 229 73.93 -72.19 -12.16
N LYS A 230 72.88 -72.35 -12.98
CA LYS A 230 72.83 -73.42 -14.00
C LYS A 230 73.87 -73.20 -15.12
N ILE A 231 74.06 -71.96 -15.59
CA ILE A 231 75.08 -71.63 -16.61
C ILE A 231 76.49 -71.86 -16.04
N GLU A 232 76.70 -71.55 -14.76
CA GLU A 232 77.95 -71.79 -14.03
C GLU A 232 78.23 -73.30 -13.84
N LEU A 233 77.20 -74.10 -13.56
CA LEU A 233 77.26 -75.57 -13.58
C LEU A 233 77.54 -76.14 -14.98
N GLU A 234 76.95 -75.56 -16.03
CA GLU A 234 77.25 -75.96 -17.42
C GLU A 234 78.68 -75.57 -17.83
N SER A 235 79.20 -74.44 -17.34
CA SER A 235 80.60 -74.01 -17.54
C SER A 235 81.60 -74.94 -16.84
N THR A 236 81.43 -75.21 -15.55
CA THR A 236 82.29 -76.14 -14.79
C THR A 236 82.21 -77.57 -15.32
N THR A 237 81.05 -77.99 -15.84
CA THR A 237 80.90 -79.26 -16.57
C THR A 237 81.72 -79.29 -17.87
N ILE A 238 81.86 -78.16 -18.57
CA ILE A 238 82.72 -78.04 -19.77
C ILE A 238 84.20 -78.07 -19.38
N GLU A 239 84.60 -77.37 -18.32
CA GLU A 239 85.99 -77.38 -17.80
C GLU A 239 86.42 -78.79 -17.41
N LEU A 240 85.64 -79.47 -16.56
CA LEU A 240 85.88 -80.88 -16.18
C LEU A 240 85.94 -81.81 -17.40
N ARG A 241 85.17 -81.52 -18.46
CA ARG A 241 85.22 -82.29 -19.71
C ARG A 241 86.53 -82.05 -20.47
N THR A 242 87.00 -80.80 -20.55
CA THR A 242 88.32 -80.50 -21.15
C THR A 242 89.47 -81.09 -20.34
N GLU A 243 89.35 -81.15 -19.02
CA GLU A 243 90.33 -81.76 -18.12
C GLU A 243 90.35 -83.29 -18.26
N ILE A 244 89.18 -83.93 -18.41
CA ILE A 244 89.06 -85.35 -18.78
C ILE A 244 89.65 -85.63 -20.16
N GLU A 245 89.43 -84.76 -21.15
CA GLU A 245 90.07 -84.86 -22.47
C GLU A 245 91.60 -84.73 -22.39
N ALA A 246 92.12 -83.85 -21.52
CA ALA A 246 93.56 -83.72 -21.26
C ALA A 246 94.13 -84.96 -20.55
N LEU A 247 93.43 -85.51 -19.56
CA LEU A 247 93.83 -86.75 -18.86
C LEU A 247 93.83 -87.96 -19.81
N LYS A 248 92.86 -88.09 -20.72
CA LYS A 248 92.89 -89.11 -21.79
C LYS A 248 94.14 -88.99 -22.67
N LYS A 249 94.57 -87.77 -23.01
CA LYS A 249 95.81 -87.53 -23.77
C LYS A 249 97.04 -87.97 -22.97
N CYS A 250 97.09 -87.66 -21.66
CA CYS A 250 98.17 -88.12 -20.77
C CYS A 250 98.23 -89.65 -20.64
N ILE A 251 97.09 -90.35 -20.67
CA ILE A 251 97.03 -91.82 -20.63
C ILE A 251 97.64 -92.42 -21.91
N VAL A 252 97.27 -91.91 -23.10
CA VAL A 252 97.87 -92.36 -24.37
C VAL A 252 99.38 -92.08 -24.43
N GLU A 253 99.85 -90.98 -23.83
CA GLU A 253 101.28 -90.65 -23.69
C GLU A 253 102.02 -91.45 -22.59
N ALA A 254 101.29 -92.20 -21.76
CA ALA A 254 101.82 -93.14 -20.76
C ALA A 254 101.90 -94.57 -21.31
N GLU A 255 100.83 -95.06 -21.95
CA GLU A 255 100.79 -96.36 -22.62
C GLU A 255 101.92 -96.51 -23.66
N ALA A 256 102.22 -95.43 -24.39
CA ALA A 256 103.34 -95.35 -25.33
C ALA A 256 104.76 -95.47 -24.72
N LYS A 257 104.89 -95.52 -23.38
CA LYS A 257 106.19 -95.70 -22.69
C LYS A 257 106.38 -97.11 -22.11
N GLU A 258 105.32 -97.90 -21.95
CA GLU A 258 105.41 -99.22 -21.31
C GLU A 258 106.03 -100.27 -22.26
N ASP A 259 105.70 -100.21 -23.55
CA ASP A 259 106.28 -101.05 -24.62
C ASP A 259 107.81 -100.85 -24.82
N VAL A 260 108.37 -99.74 -24.32
CA VAL A 260 109.82 -99.46 -24.37
C VAL A 260 110.58 -100.12 -23.22
N MET A 261 109.91 -100.44 -22.10
CA MET A 261 110.53 -101.06 -20.92
C MET A 261 110.71 -102.58 -21.08
N ASN A 262 109.73 -103.26 -21.72
CA ASN A 262 109.73 -104.72 -21.88
C ASN A 262 110.78 -105.28 -22.86
N LYS A 263 111.66 -104.43 -23.42
CA LYS A 263 112.76 -104.85 -24.31
C LYS A 263 114.15 -104.76 -23.68
N LYS A 264 114.25 -104.39 -22.39
CA LYS A 264 115.53 -104.06 -21.73
C LYS A 264 115.98 -105.03 -20.64
N SER A 265 115.23 -106.12 -20.42
CA SER A 265 115.54 -107.16 -19.41
C SER A 265 116.48 -108.27 -19.90
N VAL A 266 116.71 -108.39 -21.22
CA VAL A 266 117.47 -109.51 -21.82
C VAL A 266 118.98 -109.23 -21.93
N GLU A 267 119.41 -107.96 -21.84
CA GLU A 267 120.84 -107.60 -21.90
C GLU A 267 121.55 -107.67 -20.54
N ASN A 268 120.79 -107.77 -19.44
CA ASN A 268 121.33 -107.67 -18.07
C ASN A 268 121.97 -109.00 -17.58
N ASP A 269 121.60 -110.14 -18.16
CA ASP A 269 122.18 -111.45 -17.79
C ASP A 269 123.63 -111.62 -18.29
N GLN A 270 124.07 -110.85 -19.30
CA GLN A 270 125.47 -110.81 -19.72
C GLN A 270 126.36 -110.01 -18.73
N LEU A 271 125.76 -109.16 -17.90
CA LEU A 271 126.45 -108.43 -16.83
C LEU A 271 126.81 -109.32 -15.61
N ALA A 272 126.36 -110.58 -15.60
CA ALA A 272 126.66 -111.55 -14.54
C ALA A 272 128.15 -111.95 -14.47
N LEU A 273 128.87 -112.01 -15.61
CA LEU A 273 130.27 -112.48 -15.62
C LEU A 273 131.26 -111.40 -15.17
N LEU A 274 131.23 -110.21 -15.78
CA LEU A 274 132.26 -109.17 -15.57
C LEU A 274 132.35 -108.67 -14.12
N ARG A 275 131.27 -108.74 -13.34
CA ARG A 275 131.29 -108.35 -11.92
C ARG A 275 131.98 -109.38 -11.02
N SER A 276 132.15 -110.63 -11.46
CA SER A 276 132.93 -111.64 -10.74
C SER A 276 134.44 -111.37 -10.86
N GLU A 277 134.92 -111.11 -12.07
CA GLU A 277 136.36 -110.88 -12.36
C GLU A 277 136.89 -109.60 -11.69
N ILE A 278 136.09 -108.54 -11.63
CA ILE A 278 136.48 -107.26 -11.02
C ILE A 278 136.61 -107.37 -9.48
N ALA A 279 135.85 -108.26 -8.82
CA ALA A 279 135.94 -108.44 -7.38
C ALA A 279 137.27 -109.09 -6.94
N ASP A 280 137.77 -110.05 -7.72
CA ASP A 280 139.03 -110.75 -7.43
C ASP A 280 140.26 -109.83 -7.59
N ILE A 281 140.17 -108.83 -8.48
CA ILE A 281 141.14 -107.73 -8.59
C ILE A 281 141.07 -106.80 -7.37
N LYS A 282 139.86 -106.51 -6.87
CA LYS A 282 139.65 -105.64 -5.70
C LYS A 282 140.21 -106.21 -4.38
N SER A 283 140.54 -107.51 -4.35
CA SER A 283 141.22 -108.15 -3.20
C SER A 283 142.69 -107.74 -3.01
N LYS A 284 143.33 -107.14 -4.04
CA LYS A 284 144.78 -106.90 -4.08
C LYS A 284 145.21 -105.43 -3.93
N ILE A 285 144.26 -104.50 -3.81
CA ILE A 285 144.47 -103.06 -3.57
C ILE A 285 143.37 -102.62 -2.57
N TYR A 286 143.43 -102.88 -1.26
CA TYR A 286 144.53 -102.88 -0.29
C TYR A 286 145.13 -101.48 -0.03
N LYS A 287 144.93 -100.98 1.20
CA LYS A 287 145.63 -99.87 1.88
C LYS A 287 145.76 -98.54 1.11
N GLU A 288 144.80 -97.64 1.33
CA GLU A 288 145.00 -96.30 1.93
C GLU A 288 143.62 -95.63 2.15
N ASP A 289 143.53 -94.67 3.08
CA ASP A 289 142.38 -93.85 3.55
C ASP A 289 140.95 -94.44 3.47
N THR A 290 140.20 -94.74 4.55
CA THR A 290 139.91 -94.04 5.83
C THR A 290 139.13 -92.71 5.72
N GLY A 291 137.84 -92.76 6.06
CA GLY A 291 136.91 -91.61 6.18
C GLY A 291 135.46 -92.13 6.11
N VAL A 292 134.66 -92.17 7.19
CA VAL A 292 133.95 -91.04 7.83
C VAL A 292 132.87 -90.46 6.88
N THR A 293 131.55 -90.40 7.13
CA THR A 293 130.51 -91.07 7.96
C THR A 293 129.25 -90.16 7.90
N GLU A 294 128.06 -90.66 8.29
CA GLU A 294 126.99 -89.90 9.00
C GLU A 294 126.10 -88.81 8.31
N ASN A 295 124.77 -88.89 8.61
CA ASN A 295 123.86 -87.80 9.10
C ASN A 295 123.46 -86.61 8.16
N ILE A 296 122.38 -85.79 8.34
CA ILE A 296 121.19 -85.71 9.25
C ILE A 296 120.12 -84.69 8.71
N GLN A 297 118.81 -84.82 9.09
CA GLN A 297 117.64 -83.87 9.29
C GLN A 297 117.48 -82.51 8.51
N GLU A 298 116.41 -81.68 8.55
CA GLU A 298 115.01 -81.77 9.08
C GLU A 298 113.91 -81.36 8.01
N GLU A 299 113.03 -80.31 7.98
CA GLU A 299 112.64 -79.11 8.79
C GLU A 299 111.27 -78.53 8.22
N ALA A 300 110.17 -78.30 8.98
CA ALA A 300 109.58 -77.05 9.57
C ALA A 300 109.09 -75.90 8.59
N GLU A 301 108.07 -75.01 8.81
CA GLU A 301 106.95 -74.82 9.79
C GLU A 301 105.96 -73.63 9.46
N ILE A 302 104.79 -73.50 10.14
CA ILE A 302 104.00 -72.25 10.53
C ILE A 302 103.28 -71.43 9.38
N GLU A 303 102.27 -70.50 9.47
CA GLU A 303 101.65 -69.55 10.48
C GLU A 303 100.06 -69.44 10.48
N GLN A 304 99.42 -68.27 10.74
CA GLN A 304 98.09 -68.14 11.44
C GLN A 304 97.29 -66.77 11.31
N ASP A 305 96.04 -66.67 11.86
CA ASP A 305 95.27 -65.50 12.44
C ASP A 305 94.81 -64.24 11.60
N VAL A 306 94.01 -63.21 12.03
CA VAL A 306 92.73 -62.99 12.82
C VAL A 306 92.30 -61.46 12.84
N VAL A 307 91.00 -61.05 12.95
CA VAL A 307 90.48 -59.68 13.41
C VAL A 307 88.91 -59.57 13.50
N GLU A 308 88.30 -58.54 14.15
CA GLU A 308 86.82 -58.36 14.41
C GLU A 308 86.28 -56.88 14.61
N GLN A 309 84.94 -56.66 14.69
CA GLN A 309 84.13 -55.54 15.34
C GLN A 309 83.81 -54.15 14.67
N THR A 310 82.80 -53.29 15.05
CA THR A 310 81.40 -53.35 15.65
C THR A 310 80.56 -52.01 15.53
N GLN A 311 79.19 -52.10 15.55
CA GLN A 311 78.13 -51.25 16.23
C GLN A 311 77.75 -49.73 15.99
N HIS A 312 76.43 -49.42 16.18
CA HIS A 312 75.77 -48.37 17.07
C HIS A 312 75.12 -46.99 16.63
N ARG A 313 73.96 -46.66 17.29
CA ARG A 313 73.31 -45.32 17.65
C ARG A 313 72.63 -44.44 16.55
N SER A 314 71.77 -43.41 16.78
CA SER A 314 70.73 -43.03 17.80
C SER A 314 69.89 -41.75 17.37
N GLN A 315 68.83 -41.37 18.12
CA GLN A 315 67.85 -40.22 17.98
C GLN A 315 68.48 -38.78 18.17
N PRO A 316 67.79 -37.59 18.30
CA PRO A 316 66.34 -37.20 18.43
C PRO A 316 65.87 -35.83 17.77
N HIS A 317 64.87 -35.14 18.38
CA HIS A 317 64.37 -33.73 18.20
C HIS A 317 63.29 -33.38 17.12
N GLU A 318 62.53 -32.27 17.22
CA GLU A 318 61.70 -31.72 18.34
C GLU A 318 60.79 -30.53 17.91
N ALA A 319 59.78 -30.23 18.75
CA ALA A 319 59.04 -28.96 18.97
C ALA A 319 58.84 -27.88 17.87
N CYS A 320 57.58 -27.46 17.69
CA CYS A 320 57.20 -26.14 17.16
C CYS A 320 55.90 -25.69 17.87
N GLU A 321 55.65 -24.39 18.04
CA GLU A 321 54.79 -23.88 19.14
C GLU A 321 54.19 -22.48 18.93
N PHE A 322 53.25 -22.12 19.83
CA PHE A 322 52.81 -20.77 20.23
C PHE A 322 51.87 -19.94 19.32
N CYS A 323 50.60 -19.83 19.78
CA CYS A 323 49.85 -18.59 20.11
C CYS A 323 49.60 -17.45 19.06
N ARG A 324 48.75 -16.43 19.32
CA ARG A 324 47.43 -16.28 20.00
C ARG A 324 47.00 -14.79 19.88
N VAL A 325 45.70 -14.49 20.01
CA VAL A 325 45.06 -13.16 20.24
C VAL A 325 45.19 -12.10 19.12
N ASN A 326 44.06 -11.70 18.54
CA ASN A 326 43.44 -10.37 18.76
C ASN A 326 42.09 -10.30 18.01
N GLY A 327 41.07 -9.73 18.67
CA GLY A 327 39.79 -9.36 18.07
C GLY A 327 39.53 -7.87 18.29
N ASP A 328 38.86 -7.22 17.35
CA ASP A 328 38.56 -5.78 17.39
C ASP A 328 37.09 -5.53 17.78
N ASP A 329 36.83 -5.45 19.09
CA ASP A 329 35.52 -5.08 19.65
C ASP A 329 35.24 -3.56 19.42
N SER A 330 34.76 -3.19 18.22
CA SER A 330 34.41 -1.79 17.92
C SER A 330 33.27 -1.53 16.92
N ILE A 331 32.84 -2.51 16.14
CA ILE A 331 32.00 -2.27 14.94
C ILE A 331 30.52 -1.95 15.26
N ASP A 332 29.97 -2.52 16.33
CA ASP A 332 28.50 -2.60 16.53
C ASP A 332 27.81 -1.26 16.87
N ASN A 333 28.57 -0.22 17.22
CA ASN A 333 28.00 1.11 17.51
C ASN A 333 27.88 2.03 16.28
N GLU A 334 28.51 1.71 15.13
CA GLU A 334 28.33 2.52 13.92
C GLU A 334 27.10 2.10 13.08
N LEU A 335 26.76 0.81 13.06
CA LEU A 335 25.66 0.26 12.27
C LEU A 335 24.29 0.82 12.68
N THR A 336 23.96 0.81 13.97
CA THR A 336 22.74 1.42 14.54
C THR A 336 22.66 2.91 14.22
N SER A 337 23.78 3.62 14.34
CA SER A 337 23.89 5.05 14.02
C SER A 337 23.61 5.34 12.53
N LEU A 338 23.98 4.41 11.64
CA LEU A 338 23.73 4.53 10.19
C LEU A 338 22.25 4.27 9.85
N SER A 339 21.67 3.21 10.40
CA SER A 339 20.26 2.82 10.16
C SER A 339 19.28 3.89 10.66
N TYR A 340 19.48 4.44 11.86
CA TYR A 340 18.64 5.53 12.37
C TYR A 340 18.73 6.80 11.49
N LYS A 341 19.94 7.16 11.02
CA LYS A 341 20.14 8.28 10.07
C LYS A 341 19.48 8.01 8.72
N HIS A 342 19.40 6.76 8.26
CA HIS A 342 18.71 6.39 7.02
C HIS A 342 17.19 6.53 7.18
N LEU A 343 16.58 5.85 8.15
CA LEU A 343 15.13 5.89 8.39
C LEU A 343 14.61 7.32 8.62
N LYS A 344 15.39 8.17 9.32
CA LYS A 344 15.05 9.58 9.54
C LYS A 344 15.05 10.42 8.26
N ARG A 345 15.89 10.09 7.27
CA ARG A 345 15.83 10.69 5.92
C ARG A 345 14.62 10.19 5.15
N THR A 346 14.31 8.90 5.22
CA THR A 346 13.13 8.30 4.57
C THR A 346 11.84 8.93 5.09
N MET A 347 11.69 9.10 6.42
CA MET A 347 10.57 9.80 7.04
C MET A 347 10.44 11.26 6.54
N LEU A 348 11.54 11.99 6.37
CA LEU A 348 11.51 13.35 5.83
C LEU A 348 11.10 13.38 4.35
N SER A 349 11.54 12.41 3.55
CA SER A 349 11.13 12.26 2.15
C SER A 349 9.63 11.98 2.03
N LEU A 350 9.11 11.01 2.78
CA LEU A 350 7.69 10.65 2.78
C LEU A 350 6.79 11.79 3.26
N ASN A 351 7.21 12.56 4.27
CA ASN A 351 6.49 13.78 4.68
C ASN A 351 6.49 14.85 3.58
N SER A 352 7.53 14.96 2.76
CA SER A 352 7.55 15.83 1.59
C SER A 352 6.58 15.34 0.50
N GLU A 353 6.53 14.04 0.23
CA GLU A 353 5.57 13.43 -0.72
C GLU A 353 4.12 13.64 -0.25
N LEU A 354 3.83 13.39 1.03
CA LEU A 354 2.52 13.62 1.63
C LEU A 354 2.07 15.08 1.51
N ASN A 355 2.98 16.04 1.71
CA ASN A 355 2.70 17.46 1.50
C ASN A 355 2.41 17.79 0.04
N ASN A 356 3.17 17.24 -0.91
CA ASN A 356 2.90 17.40 -2.34
C ASN A 356 1.52 16.81 -2.73
N ILE A 357 1.16 15.64 -2.22
CA ILE A 357 -0.17 15.03 -2.45
C ILE A 357 -1.28 15.90 -1.83
N ASN A 358 -1.08 16.46 -0.63
CA ASN A 358 -2.04 17.38 -0.02
C ASN A 358 -2.25 18.65 -0.86
N ILE A 359 -1.18 19.22 -1.43
CA ILE A 359 -1.25 20.37 -2.35
C ILE A 359 -1.99 20.00 -3.65
N LEU A 360 -1.71 18.83 -4.22
CA LEU A 360 -2.39 18.33 -5.42
C LEU A 360 -3.89 18.11 -5.18
N ILE A 361 -4.29 17.59 -4.02
CA ILE A 361 -5.70 17.46 -3.61
C ILE A 361 -6.35 18.84 -3.42
N GLY A 362 -5.66 19.78 -2.79
CA GLY A 362 -6.16 21.15 -2.58
C GLY A 362 -6.37 21.95 -3.87
N ASN A 363 -5.61 21.61 -4.93
CA ASN A 363 -5.75 22.22 -6.26
C ASN A 363 -6.85 21.58 -7.14
N LEU A 364 -7.57 20.56 -6.65
CA LEU A 364 -8.71 19.99 -7.37
C LEU A 364 -9.95 20.89 -7.25
N THR A 365 -10.33 21.55 -8.34
CA THR A 365 -11.64 22.22 -8.46
C THR A 365 -12.79 21.20 -8.51
N ASP A 366 -14.03 21.64 -8.25
CA ASP A 366 -15.21 20.76 -8.31
C ASP A 366 -15.48 20.16 -9.71
N ASN A 367 -14.93 20.77 -10.76
CA ASN A 367 -14.96 20.25 -12.14
C ASN A 367 -13.89 19.17 -12.42
N SER A 368 -13.08 18.77 -11.43
CA SER A 368 -12.03 17.77 -11.60
C SER A 368 -12.61 16.36 -11.71
N PRO A 369 -12.14 15.50 -12.64
CA PRO A 369 -12.66 14.14 -12.78
C PRO A 369 -12.54 13.31 -11.48
N ASN A 370 -13.64 12.71 -11.04
CA ASN A 370 -13.71 11.95 -9.78
C ASN A 370 -12.62 10.86 -9.64
N TRP A 371 -12.23 10.22 -10.74
CA TRP A 371 -11.16 9.20 -10.72
C TRP A 371 -9.82 9.77 -10.21
N LYS A 372 -9.47 10.99 -10.60
CA LYS A 372 -8.22 11.65 -10.19
C LYS A 372 -8.24 12.07 -8.71
N LYS A 373 -9.43 12.34 -8.17
CA LYS A 373 -9.66 12.58 -6.74
C LYS A 373 -9.55 11.30 -5.91
N ILE A 374 -9.95 10.16 -6.47
CA ILE A 374 -9.80 8.82 -5.86
C ILE A 374 -8.34 8.36 -5.91
N GLU A 375 -7.66 8.54 -7.04
CA GLU A 375 -6.23 8.26 -7.26
C GLU A 375 -5.36 8.95 -6.20
N LEU A 376 -5.44 10.28 -6.09
CA LEU A 376 -4.69 11.05 -5.10
C LEU A 376 -5.05 10.70 -3.64
N MET A 377 -6.28 10.25 -3.36
CA MET A 377 -6.63 9.73 -2.02
C MET A 377 -6.02 8.36 -1.73
N ASN A 378 -5.79 7.52 -2.76
CA ASN A 378 -5.13 6.24 -2.60
C ASN A 378 -3.61 6.41 -2.45
N ASP A 379 -2.97 7.30 -3.22
CA ASP A 379 -1.57 7.70 -3.00
C ASP A 379 -1.37 8.23 -1.58
N LYS A 380 -2.27 9.13 -1.12
CA LYS A 380 -2.24 9.65 0.25
C LYS A 380 -2.31 8.54 1.31
N LYS A 381 -3.12 7.49 1.09
CA LYS A 381 -3.20 6.33 1.98
C LYS A 381 -1.92 5.50 1.96
N ARG A 382 -1.32 5.26 0.78
CA ARG A 382 -0.04 4.54 0.66
C ARG A 382 1.05 5.24 1.48
N VAL A 383 1.29 6.53 1.22
CA VAL A 383 2.34 7.30 1.90
C VAL A 383 2.10 7.39 3.41
N LEU A 384 0.84 7.48 3.87
CA LEU A 384 0.52 7.43 5.30
C LEU A 384 0.80 6.06 5.95
N HIS A 385 0.66 4.95 5.22
CA HIS A 385 1.06 3.62 5.69
C HIS A 385 2.58 3.51 5.81
N GLU A 386 3.32 3.90 4.77
CA GLU A 386 4.78 3.91 4.76
C GLU A 386 5.36 4.79 5.89
N ILE A 387 4.74 5.94 6.19
CA ILE A 387 5.10 6.81 7.34
C ILE A 387 4.84 6.12 8.69
N SER A 388 3.73 5.40 8.82
CA SER A 388 3.41 4.61 10.02
C SER A 388 4.48 3.53 10.27
N ASP A 389 4.85 2.79 9.23
CA ASP A 389 5.79 1.67 9.33
C ASP A 389 7.22 2.18 9.63
N VAL A 390 7.71 3.20 8.91
CA VAL A 390 8.99 3.87 9.23
C VAL A 390 8.98 4.47 10.64
N SER A 391 7.85 5.02 11.11
CA SER A 391 7.70 5.50 12.49
C SER A 391 7.69 4.36 13.52
N SER A 392 7.32 3.15 13.16
CA SER A 392 7.37 1.97 14.04
C SER A 392 8.82 1.52 14.25
N HIS A 393 9.57 1.34 13.15
CA HIS A 393 11.00 0.97 13.19
C HIS A 393 11.84 2.01 13.94
N ILE A 394 11.57 3.31 13.75
CA ILE A 394 12.23 4.38 14.52
C ILE A 394 11.96 4.26 16.03
N LYS A 395 10.73 3.93 16.45
CA LYS A 395 10.41 3.71 17.88
C LYS A 395 11.06 2.45 18.45
N GLN A 396 11.21 1.40 17.65
CA GLN A 396 11.94 0.20 18.06
C GLN A 396 13.43 0.50 18.28
N LEU A 397 14.05 1.27 17.38
CA LEU A 397 15.44 1.73 17.56
C LEU A 397 15.59 2.67 18.76
N GLU A 398 14.67 3.62 18.97
CA GLU A 398 14.69 4.51 20.14
C GLU A 398 14.48 3.74 21.47
N TYR A 399 13.71 2.64 21.44
CA TYR A 399 13.60 1.72 22.56
C TYR A 399 14.92 0.96 22.83
N ILE A 400 15.55 0.41 21.80
CA ILE A 400 16.86 -0.27 21.88
C ILE A 400 17.94 0.68 22.41
N ASP A 401 18.02 1.91 21.88
CA ASP A 401 18.95 2.94 22.37
C ASP A 401 18.69 3.29 23.85
N SER A 402 17.42 3.40 24.27
CA SER A 402 17.07 3.66 25.67
C SER A 402 17.45 2.51 26.62
N PHE A 403 17.29 1.26 26.16
CA PHE A 403 17.66 0.05 26.89
C PHE A 403 19.19 -0.04 27.06
N ASN A 404 19.92 0.18 25.98
CA ASN A 404 21.39 0.23 25.97
C ASN A 404 21.95 1.38 26.81
N ALA A 405 21.29 2.55 26.81
CA ALA A 405 21.66 3.68 27.66
C ALA A 405 21.43 3.40 29.15
N SER A 406 20.35 2.68 29.51
CA SER A 406 20.10 2.26 30.90
C SER A 406 21.18 1.30 31.39
N TYR A 407 21.57 0.31 30.59
CA TYR A 407 22.51 -0.73 31.00
C TYR A 407 23.97 -0.28 31.14
N LYS A 408 24.38 0.84 30.53
CA LYS A 408 25.75 1.38 30.69
C LYS A 408 26.08 1.88 32.11
N ASN A 409 25.09 2.02 32.99
CA ASN A 409 25.29 2.48 34.37
C ASN A 409 25.45 1.35 35.40
N ASP A 410 24.96 0.13 35.13
CA ASP A 410 24.96 -0.98 36.08
C ASP A 410 26.01 -2.05 35.74
N HIS A 411 27.04 -2.17 36.58
CA HIS A 411 28.13 -3.14 36.40
C HIS A 411 27.71 -4.57 36.79
N PHE A 412 27.19 -5.34 35.84
CA PHE A 412 27.04 -6.80 35.94
C PHE A 412 27.65 -7.51 34.71
N PRO A 413 28.18 -8.74 34.87
CA PRO A 413 28.84 -9.47 33.78
C PRO A 413 27.86 -9.87 32.67
N ILE A 414 28.40 -10.03 31.46
CA ILE A 414 27.65 -10.43 30.26
C ILE A 414 27.51 -11.96 30.26
N ASP A 415 26.32 -12.43 29.87
CA ASP A 415 25.96 -13.85 29.77
C ASP A 415 25.54 -14.15 28.31
N GLU A 416 25.93 -15.30 27.76
CA GLU A 416 25.98 -15.55 26.31
C GLU A 416 24.60 -15.47 25.63
N ASN A 417 23.53 -15.80 26.37
CA ASN A 417 22.14 -15.67 25.91
C ASN A 417 21.75 -14.22 25.53
N ARG A 418 22.53 -13.20 25.92
CA ARG A 418 22.25 -11.80 25.57
C ARG A 418 22.54 -11.44 24.11
N SER A 419 23.54 -12.07 23.47
CA SER A 419 23.82 -11.78 22.05
C SER A 419 22.61 -12.19 21.22
N ALA A 420 22.20 -13.45 21.34
CA ALA A 420 21.08 -14.03 20.60
C ALA A 420 19.79 -13.18 20.65
N ILE A 421 19.43 -12.59 21.80
CA ILE A 421 18.24 -11.74 21.93
C ILE A 421 18.41 -10.38 21.21
N VAL A 422 19.60 -9.78 21.26
CA VAL A 422 19.88 -8.52 20.54
C VAL A 422 19.98 -8.79 19.03
N ASP A 423 20.62 -9.89 18.64
CA ASP A 423 20.75 -10.35 17.25
C ASP A 423 19.38 -10.68 16.65
N GLU A 424 18.50 -11.39 17.37
CA GLU A 424 17.13 -11.71 16.96
C GLU A 424 16.25 -10.44 16.82
N LEU A 425 16.39 -9.47 17.73
CA LEU A 425 15.70 -8.19 17.63
C LEU A 425 16.20 -7.32 16.46
N LEU A 426 17.52 -7.29 16.21
CA LEU A 426 18.10 -6.59 15.06
C LEU A 426 17.69 -7.27 13.73
N GLN A 427 17.69 -8.60 13.69
CA GLN A 427 17.30 -9.40 12.52
C GLN A 427 15.78 -9.40 12.27
N THR A 428 14.97 -8.98 13.25
CA THR A 428 13.52 -8.71 13.08
C THR A 428 13.23 -7.25 12.67
N ALA A 429 14.22 -6.36 12.75
CA ALA A 429 14.09 -4.93 12.44
C ALA A 429 14.79 -4.50 11.14
N PHE A 430 15.33 -5.46 10.37
CA PHE A 430 16.04 -5.30 9.09
C PHE A 430 15.28 -5.96 7.93
#